data_AF-A0A9P4XY36-F1
#
_entry.id   AF-A0A9P4XY36-F1
#
_cell.length_a   1.000
_cell.length_b   1.000
_cell.length_c   1.000
_cell.angle_alpha   90.00
_cell.angle_beta   90.00
_cell.angle_gamma   90.00
#
_symmetry.space_group_name_H-M   'P 1'
#
loop_
_entity.id
_entity.type
_entity.pdbx_description
1 polymer ?
#
loop_
_entity_poly.entity_id
_entity_poly.type
_entity_poly.pdbx_seq_one_letter_code
_entity_poly.pdbx_strand_id
1 'polypeptide(L)'
;SILNLADSFVDRLLHAACSNAKQRGSKVLEIRDIQLVLERTYNIRIPGYSSDELRTVRKVQPAQGWITKMSAIQAAKVTGSRDL
;
A
#
# COMPACT_ATOMS: atom_id res chain seq x y z
N SER A 1 1.62 -20.79 -22.09
CA SER A 1 3.09 -20.91 -22.02
C SER A 1 3.61 -19.99 -20.92
N ILE A 2 4.72 -20.35 -20.26
CA ILE A 2 5.41 -19.48 -19.29
C ILE A 2 5.90 -18.18 -19.94
N LEU A 3 6.23 -18.20 -21.23
CA LEU A 3 6.69 -17.03 -21.98
C LEU A 3 5.59 -15.97 -22.07
N ASN A 4 4.38 -16.34 -22.49
CA ASN A 4 3.25 -15.39 -22.55
C ASN A 4 2.90 -14.81 -21.17
N LEU A 5 3.09 -15.60 -20.11
CA LEU A 5 2.88 -15.12 -18.74
C LEU A 5 3.94 -14.08 -18.35
N ALA A 6 5.20 -14.31 -18.72
CA ALA A 6 6.29 -13.36 -18.51
C ALA A 6 6.05 -12.05 -19.26
N ASP A 7 5.68 -12.12 -20.55
CA ASP A 7 5.36 -10.92 -21.34
C ASP A 7 4.21 -10.12 -20.72
N SER A 8 3.11 -10.81 -20.40
CA SER A 8 1.94 -10.17 -19.76
C SER A 8 2.25 -9.61 -18.36
N PHE A 9 3.24 -10.18 -17.66
CA PHE A 9 3.70 -9.66 -16.38
C PHE A 9 4.47 -8.35 -16.57
N VAL A 10 5.43 -8.33 -17.51
CA VAL A 10 6.23 -7.14 -17.82
C VAL A 10 5.36 -5.97 -18.26
N ASP A 11 4.38 -6.21 -19.13
CA ASP A 11 3.44 -5.18 -19.59
C ASP A 11 2.65 -4.56 -18.43
N ARG A 12 2.09 -5.40 -17.54
CA ARG A 12 1.32 -4.91 -16.39
C ARG A 12 2.19 -4.14 -15.40
N LEU A 13 3.40 -4.64 -15.14
CA LEU A 13 4.36 -4.00 -14.25
C LEU A 13 4.77 -2.63 -14.79
N LEU A 14 5.14 -2.54 -16.07
CA LEU A 14 5.56 -1.28 -16.70
C LEU A 14 4.42 -0.29 -16.83
N HIS A 15 3.21 -0.75 -17.12
CA HIS A 15 2.03 0.12 -17.20
C HIS A 15 1.78 0.82 -15.84
N ALA A 16 1.80 0.06 -14.75
CA ALA A 16 1.62 0.61 -13.41
C ALA A 16 2.79 1.52 -13.00
N ALA A 17 4.03 1.13 -13.29
CA ALA A 17 5.21 1.94 -12.96
C ALA A 17 5.23 3.27 -13.72
N CYS A 18 4.91 3.27 -15.02
CA CYS A 18 4.79 4.50 -15.80
C CYS A 18 3.65 5.40 -15.29
N SER A 19 2.54 4.84 -14.80
CA SER A 19 1.49 5.60 -14.14
C SER A 19 1.99 6.28 -12.86
N ASN A 20 2.76 5.56 -12.04
CA ASN A 20 3.37 6.10 -10.81
C ASN A 20 4.34 7.26 -11.13
N ALA A 21 5.19 7.10 -12.15
CA ALA A 21 6.11 8.14 -12.59
C ALA A 21 5.37 9.43 -12.96
N LYS A 22 4.26 9.30 -13.72
CA LYS A 22 3.38 10.41 -14.10
C LYS A 22 2.71 11.06 -12.88
N GLN A 23 2.23 10.28 -11.91
CA GLN A 23 1.59 10.80 -10.69
C GLN A 23 2.53 11.62 -9.82
N ARG A 24 3.82 11.30 -9.82
CA ARG A 24 4.87 12.11 -9.18
C ARG A 24 5.21 13.39 -9.96
N GLY A 25 4.69 13.54 -11.18
CA GLY A 25 5.01 14.65 -12.08
C GLY A 25 6.27 14.43 -12.92
N SER A 26 6.83 13.21 -12.94
CA SER A 26 8.00 12.88 -13.77
C SER A 26 7.58 12.49 -15.19
N LYS A 27 8.39 12.88 -16.17
CA LYS A 27 8.32 12.39 -17.56
C LYS A 27 9.24 11.19 -17.81
N VAL A 28 10.05 10.84 -16.81
CA VAL A 28 11.04 9.77 -16.87
C VAL A 28 10.65 8.69 -15.87
N LEU A 29 10.66 7.44 -16.34
CA LEU A 29 10.47 6.27 -15.49
C LEU A 29 11.73 6.06 -14.63
N GLU A 30 11.58 6.08 -13.32
CA GLU A 30 12.68 5.84 -12.39
C GLU A 30 12.54 4.48 -11.70
N ILE A 31 13.65 3.99 -11.15
CA ILE A 31 13.71 2.70 -10.42
C ILE A 31 12.68 2.67 -9.28
N ARG A 32 12.45 3.80 -8.60
CA ARG A 32 11.45 3.93 -7.51
C ARG A 32 10.04 3.55 -7.95
N ASP A 33 9.69 3.81 -9.22
CA ASP A 33 8.33 3.61 -9.74
C ASP A 33 8.07 2.12 -9.96
N ILE A 34 9.08 1.38 -10.44
CA ILE A 34 9.05 -0.08 -10.61
C ILE A 34 9.08 -0.78 -9.25
N GLN A 35 9.99 -0.37 -8.37
CA GLN A 35 10.11 -0.92 -7.01
C GLN A 35 8.79 -0.81 -6.24
N LEU A 36 8.09 0.32 -6.33
CA LEU A 36 6.81 0.51 -5.67
C LEU A 36 5.77 -0.56 -6.09
N VAL A 37 5.69 -0.88 -7.39
CA VAL A 37 4.76 -1.89 -7.90
C VAL A 37 5.16 -3.29 -7.43
N LEU A 38 6.44 -3.64 -7.56
CA LEU A 38 6.96 -4.94 -7.15
C LEU A 38 6.73 -5.20 -5.66
N GLU A 39 7.07 -4.24 -4.80
CA GLU A 39 6.95 -4.42 -3.35
C GLU A 39 5.49 -4.39 -2.87
N ARG A 40 4.67 -3.45 -3.35
CA ARG A 40 3.30 -3.25 -2.82
C ARG A 40 2.26 -4.15 -3.47
N THR A 41 2.46 -4.56 -4.72
CA THR A 41 1.46 -5.35 -5.48
C THR A 41 1.83 -6.82 -5.52
N TYR A 42 3.11 -7.12 -5.77
CA TYR A 42 3.58 -8.49 -5.97
C TYR A 42 4.34 -9.07 -4.77
N ASN A 43 4.62 -8.24 -3.74
CA ASN A 43 5.44 -8.61 -2.59
C ASN A 43 6.83 -9.16 -2.99
N ILE A 44 7.38 -8.63 -4.09
CA ILE A 44 8.71 -8.97 -4.59
C ILE A 44 9.66 -7.86 -4.16
N ARG A 45 10.79 -8.24 -3.56
CA ARG A 45 11.86 -7.33 -3.16
C ARG A 45 13.14 -7.71 -3.88
N ILE A 46 13.83 -6.71 -4.43
CA ILE A 46 15.12 -6.89 -5.10
C ILE A 46 16.21 -6.29 -4.20
N PRO A 47 17.10 -7.11 -3.61
CA PRO A 47 18.21 -6.62 -2.80
C PRO A 47 19.06 -5.60 -3.56
N GLY A 48 19.49 -4.54 -2.87
CA GLY A 48 20.29 -3.46 -3.47
C GLY A 48 19.50 -2.41 -4.24
N TYR A 49 18.20 -2.61 -4.48
CA TYR A 49 17.33 -1.64 -5.18
C TYR A 49 16.16 -1.12 -4.33
N SER A 50 15.82 -1.81 -3.24
CA SER A 50 14.83 -1.33 -2.27
C SER A 50 15.37 -0.09 -1.54
N SER A 51 14.84 1.09 -1.89
CA SER A 51 15.09 2.31 -1.12
C SER A 51 14.34 2.23 0.22
N ASP A 52 15.01 2.60 1.31
CA ASP A 52 14.35 2.77 2.62
C ASP A 52 13.26 3.87 2.60
N GLU A 53 13.20 4.72 1.55
CA GLU A 53 12.13 5.72 1.37
C GLU A 53 10.72 5.08 1.28
N LEU A 54 10.60 3.84 0.78
CA LEU A 54 9.29 3.21 0.62
C LEU A 54 8.67 2.74 1.94
N ARG A 55 9.48 2.71 3.02
CA ARG A 55 9.06 2.35 4.38
C ARG A 55 8.52 3.56 5.13
N THR A 56 7.46 4.18 4.64
CA THR A 56 6.60 4.93 5.55
C THR A 56 5.81 3.91 6.38
N VAL A 57 6.42 3.38 7.45
CA VAL A 57 5.65 2.77 8.54
C VAL A 57 4.91 3.91 9.23
N ARG A 58 3.84 4.41 8.60
CA ARG A 58 2.88 5.26 9.29
C ARG A 58 2.16 4.34 10.25
N LYS A 59 2.42 4.52 11.55
CA LYS A 59 1.45 4.07 12.55
C LYS A 59 0.11 4.66 12.14
N VAL A 60 -0.86 3.78 11.90
CA VAL A 60 -2.22 4.20 11.57
C VAL A 60 -2.73 4.91 12.81
N GLN A 61 -2.68 6.24 12.82
CA GLN A 61 -3.27 7.06 13.85
C GLN A 61 -4.70 7.39 13.38
N PRO A 62 -5.73 6.82 14.01
CA PRO A 62 -7.10 7.11 13.63
C PRO A 62 -7.41 8.59 13.89
N ALA A 63 -8.30 9.17 13.09
CA ALA A 63 -8.79 10.51 13.33
C ALA A 63 -9.49 10.59 14.70
N GLN A 64 -9.40 11.76 15.37
CA GLN A 64 -9.99 11.94 16.70
C GLN A 64 -11.48 11.58 16.73
N GLY A 65 -12.24 11.92 15.68
CA GLY A 65 -13.65 11.56 15.58
C GLY A 65 -13.92 10.05 15.52
N TRP A 66 -13.00 9.26 14.95
CA TRP A 66 -13.08 7.79 15.01
C TRP A 66 -12.83 7.27 16.42
N ILE A 67 -11.84 7.85 17.13
CA ILE A 67 -11.50 7.47 18.51
C ILE A 67 -12.71 7.69 19.43
N THR A 68 -13.38 8.84 19.32
CA THR A 68 -14.60 9.14 20.09
C THR A 68 -15.71 8.13 19.80
N LYS A 69 -15.96 7.79 18.52
CA LYS A 69 -16.96 6.79 18.15
C LYS A 69 -16.64 5.41 18.74
N MET A 70 -15.39 4.99 18.68
CA MET A 70 -14.96 3.70 19.23
C MET A 70 -15.09 3.64 20.74
N SER A 71 -14.78 4.72 21.45
CA SER A 71 -14.97 4.81 22.90
C SER A 71 -16.44 4.65 23.28
N ALA A 72 -17.36 5.30 22.57
CA ALA A 72 -18.80 5.15 22.79
C ALA A 72 -19.29 3.70 22.55
N ILE A 73 -18.81 3.05 21.47
CA ILE A 73 -19.11 1.64 21.19
C ILE A 73 -18.60 0.74 22.32
N GLN A 74 -17.38 0.97 22.82
CA GLN A 74 -16.82 0.19 23.91
C GLN A 74 -17.60 0.38 25.22
N ALA A 75 -17.99 1.61 25.55
CA ALA A 75 -18.83 1.90 26.71
C ALA A 75 -20.17 1.15 26.63
N ALA A 76 -20.83 1.21 25.48
CA ALA A 76 -22.10 0.52 25.25
C ALA A 76 -21.99 -1.00 25.35
N LYS A 77 -20.87 -1.60 24.94
CA LYS A 77 -20.63 -3.05 25.11
C LYS A 77 -20.56 -3.45 26.58
N VAL A 78 -19.93 -2.62 27.42
CA VAL A 78 -19.77 -2.91 28.85
C VAL A 78 -21.09 -2.73 29.62
N THR A 79 -21.90 -1.76 29.23
CA THR A 79 -23.20 -1.49 29.88
C THR A 79 -24.31 -2.40 29.37
N GLY A 80 -24.39 -2.67 28.06
CA GLY A 80 -25.43 -3.51 27.46
C GLY A 80 -25.32 -5.01 27.77
N SER A 81 -24.21 -5.45 28.39
CA SER A 81 -24.05 -6.83 28.90
C SER A 81 -24.63 -7.01 30.31
N ARG A 82 -25.11 -5.92 30.94
CA ARG A 82 -25.49 -5.89 32.36
C ARG A 82 -27.01 -5.90 32.60
N ASP A 83 -27.80 -5.84 31.52
CA ASP A 83 -29.26 -5.79 31.54
C ASP A 83 -29.93 -7.06 30.96
N LEU A 84 -29.21 -8.19 30.94
CA LEU A 84 -29.72 -9.56 30.78
C LEU A 84 -29.26 -10.41 31.96
#